data_AF-X0XEV8-F1
#
_entry.id   AF-X0XEV8-F1
#
_cell.length_a   1.000
_cell.length_b   1.000
_cell.length_c   1.000
_cell.angle_alpha   90.00
_cell.angle_beta   90.00
_cell.angle_gamma   90.00
#
_symmetry.space_group_name_H-M   'P 1'
#
loop_
_entity.id
_entity.type
_entity.pdbx_description
1 polymer ?
#
loop_
_entity_poly.entity_id
_entity_poly.type
_entity_poly.pdbx_seq_one_letter_code
_entity_poly.pdbx_strand_id
1 'polypeptide(L)'
;GAADAIVDYTSGSGTSTLTFTYTVASGHTSPDLDYISTGALSLNSGTIEDTGGNSAVLTLPSPGTAGSLGSNKNIIIDTEASTITEVSSTKADGTYTVGEIIQITITFSESVDITGMPQLTLETGAADAIVDYTSGSGTSTLTFTYTVTSGHTSPDLDYISTGALSLNSGTIEDTGGNSAVLTLPIPGTAGSLGSNKNIIIDTEASTITEVSSTKSDGTYTVGEIIEITITFSESVDVTGTPQ
;
A
#
# COMPACT_ATOMS: atom_id res chain seq x y z
N GLY A 1 -23.46 -1.72 -14.88
CA GLY A 1 -22.03 -1.37 -14.79
C GLY A 1 -21.55 -0.73 -16.08
N ALA A 2 -20.24 -0.62 -16.29
CA ALA A 2 -19.66 -0.12 -17.54
C ALA A 2 -19.67 -1.14 -18.69
N ALA A 3 -19.76 -2.44 -18.36
CA ALA A 3 -19.91 -3.54 -19.31
C ALA A 3 -21.20 -4.32 -18.99
N ASP A 4 -21.98 -4.61 -20.03
CA ASP A 4 -23.15 -5.48 -19.96
C ASP A 4 -22.78 -6.90 -20.35
N ALA A 5 -23.40 -7.88 -19.70
CA ALA A 5 -23.19 -9.29 -19.98
C ALA A 5 -24.47 -9.96 -20.49
N ILE A 6 -24.32 -10.85 -21.47
CA ILE A 6 -25.37 -11.79 -21.85
C ILE A 6 -25.28 -12.98 -20.90
N VAL A 7 -26.42 -13.38 -20.36
CA VAL A 7 -26.55 -14.49 -19.42
C VAL A 7 -27.37 -15.59 -20.07
N ASP A 8 -26.81 -16.80 -20.11
CA ASP A 8 -27.43 -17.92 -20.82
C ASP A 8 -28.33 -18.79 -19.93
N TYR A 9 -29.45 -19.25 -20.52
CA TYR A 9 -30.33 -20.23 -19.90
C TYR A 9 -29.55 -21.52 -19.61
N THR A 10 -29.68 -22.02 -18.38
CA THR A 10 -28.94 -23.19 -17.91
C THR A 10 -29.86 -24.38 -17.63
N SER A 11 -30.98 -24.17 -16.92
CA SER A 11 -31.88 -25.27 -16.51
C SER A 11 -33.25 -24.74 -16.05
N GLY A 12 -34.21 -25.66 -15.82
CA GLY A 12 -35.53 -25.33 -15.24
C GLY A 12 -36.74 -25.55 -16.15
N SER A 13 -36.52 -25.98 -17.40
CA SER A 13 -37.61 -26.34 -18.32
C SER A 13 -38.54 -27.41 -17.71
N GLY A 14 -39.85 -27.23 -17.93
CA GLY A 14 -40.90 -28.04 -17.32
C GLY A 14 -41.29 -27.63 -15.89
N THR A 15 -40.70 -26.56 -15.36
CA THR A 15 -41.01 -26.01 -14.02
C THR A 15 -41.45 -24.55 -14.10
N SER A 16 -41.86 -23.98 -12.97
CA SER A 16 -42.19 -22.55 -12.85
C SER A 16 -40.96 -21.64 -12.67
N THR A 17 -39.74 -22.18 -12.70
CA THR A 17 -38.50 -21.43 -12.47
C THR A 17 -37.47 -21.78 -13.55
N LEU A 18 -36.92 -20.76 -14.20
CA LEU A 18 -35.78 -20.91 -15.09
C LEU A 18 -34.53 -20.37 -14.42
N THR A 19 -33.42 -21.08 -14.58
CA THR A 19 -32.11 -20.71 -14.06
C THR A 19 -31.23 -20.25 -15.20
N PHE A 20 -30.59 -19.10 -15.00
CA PHE A 20 -29.59 -18.51 -15.88
C PHE A 20 -28.27 -18.43 -15.12
N THR A 21 -27.14 -18.64 -15.81
CA THR A 21 -25.83 -18.60 -15.18
C THR A 21 -25.06 -17.39 -15.68
N TYR A 22 -24.72 -16.50 -14.76
CA TYR A 22 -23.85 -15.36 -15.00
C TYR A 22 -22.46 -15.65 -14.45
N THR A 23 -21.45 -15.56 -15.31
CA THR A 23 -20.04 -15.65 -14.93
C THR A 23 -19.43 -14.26 -14.93
N VAL A 24 -18.90 -13.81 -13.80
CA VAL A 24 -18.17 -12.54 -13.70
C VAL A 24 -16.90 -12.64 -14.54
N ALA A 25 -16.71 -11.69 -15.45
CA ALA A 25 -15.50 -11.56 -16.25
C ALA A 25 -14.71 -10.30 -15.84
N SER A 26 -13.43 -10.23 -16.23
CA SER A 26 -12.60 -9.06 -15.98
C SER A 26 -13.25 -7.78 -16.51
N GLY A 27 -13.25 -6.72 -15.71
CA GLY A 27 -13.85 -5.44 -16.03
C GLY A 27 -15.36 -5.37 -15.80
N HIS A 28 -16.01 -6.46 -15.38
CA HIS A 28 -17.38 -6.38 -14.89
C HIS A 28 -17.38 -5.75 -13.50
N THR A 29 -17.95 -4.56 -13.37
CA THR A 29 -18.11 -3.88 -12.08
C THR A 29 -19.56 -3.44 -11.92
N SER A 30 -20.15 -3.70 -10.75
CA SER A 30 -21.50 -3.26 -10.41
C SER A 30 -21.62 -3.06 -8.89
N PRO A 31 -22.00 -1.86 -8.41
CA PRO A 31 -22.29 -1.65 -6.99
C PRO A 31 -23.61 -2.30 -6.58
N ASP A 32 -24.49 -2.60 -7.54
CA ASP A 32 -25.69 -3.41 -7.37
C ASP A 32 -26.02 -4.06 -8.72
N LEU A 33 -25.95 -5.40 -8.80
CA LEU A 33 -26.17 -6.13 -10.05
C LEU A 33 -27.68 -6.22 -10.35
N ASP A 34 -28.09 -5.69 -11.50
CA ASP A 34 -29.45 -5.84 -12.03
C ASP A 34 -29.42 -6.08 -13.54
N TYR A 35 -30.55 -6.45 -14.13
CA TYR A 35 -30.71 -6.53 -15.58
C TYR A 35 -30.96 -5.15 -16.20
N ILE A 36 -30.59 -4.98 -17.47
CA ILE A 36 -30.53 -3.67 -18.13
C ILE A 36 -31.89 -2.97 -18.31
N SER A 37 -33.00 -3.72 -18.39
CA SER A 37 -34.34 -3.15 -18.58
C SER A 37 -35.45 -4.19 -18.37
N THR A 38 -36.71 -3.75 -18.35
CA THR A 38 -37.90 -4.62 -18.33
C THR A 38 -37.99 -5.56 -19.53
N GLY A 39 -37.24 -5.32 -20.60
CA GLY A 39 -37.20 -6.16 -21.81
C GLY A 39 -35.92 -6.98 -21.96
N ALA A 40 -35.10 -7.12 -20.91
CA ALA A 40 -33.80 -7.76 -21.00
C ALA A 40 -33.86 -9.28 -21.30
N LEU A 41 -34.98 -9.94 -21.02
CA LEU A 41 -35.18 -11.36 -21.33
C LEU A 41 -35.52 -11.54 -22.81
N SER A 42 -34.54 -11.93 -23.62
CA SER A 42 -34.72 -12.25 -25.04
C SER A 42 -34.82 -13.75 -25.28
N LEU A 43 -35.56 -14.15 -26.31
CA LEU A 43 -35.76 -15.58 -26.63
C LEU A 43 -34.61 -16.19 -27.44
N ASN A 44 -33.78 -15.38 -28.10
CA ASN A 44 -32.71 -15.84 -28.98
C ASN A 44 -33.13 -16.99 -29.94
N SER A 45 -34.25 -16.82 -30.64
CA SER A 45 -34.88 -17.83 -31.51
C SER A 45 -35.49 -19.07 -30.82
N GLY A 46 -35.52 -19.11 -29.49
CA GLY A 46 -36.23 -20.13 -28.70
C GLY A 46 -37.68 -19.75 -28.38
N THR A 47 -38.33 -20.55 -27.53
CA THR A 47 -39.67 -20.29 -26.99
C THR A 47 -39.69 -20.49 -25.47
N ILE A 48 -40.57 -19.76 -24.79
CA ILE A 48 -40.93 -20.00 -23.39
C ILE A 48 -42.46 -20.09 -23.39
N GLU A 49 -42.98 -21.31 -23.24
CA GLU A 49 -44.40 -21.61 -23.33
C GLU A 49 -44.83 -22.43 -22.10
N ASP A 50 -46.09 -22.28 -21.70
CA ASP A 50 -46.68 -23.18 -20.72
C ASP A 50 -47.01 -24.56 -21.32
N THR A 51 -47.50 -25.48 -20.49
CA THR A 51 -47.88 -26.83 -20.94
C THR A 51 -49.02 -26.85 -21.96
N GLY A 52 -49.76 -25.74 -22.10
CA GLY A 52 -50.83 -25.56 -23.08
C GLY A 52 -50.36 -24.92 -24.40
N GLY A 53 -49.06 -24.60 -24.53
CA GLY A 53 -48.50 -23.92 -25.70
C GLY A 53 -48.74 -22.41 -25.73
N ASN A 54 -49.14 -21.80 -24.61
CA ASN A 54 -49.30 -20.35 -24.54
C ASN A 54 -47.93 -19.70 -24.29
N SER A 55 -47.54 -18.72 -25.11
CA SER A 55 -46.29 -17.99 -24.93
C SER A 55 -46.29 -17.15 -23.65
N ALA A 56 -45.16 -17.15 -22.93
CA ALA A 56 -44.98 -16.35 -21.72
C ALA A 56 -44.85 -14.85 -22.02
N VAL A 57 -45.34 -14.02 -21.09
CA VAL A 57 -45.08 -12.58 -21.07
C VAL A 57 -43.69 -12.36 -20.46
N LEU A 58 -42.76 -11.83 -21.24
CA LEU A 58 -41.33 -11.70 -20.84
C LEU A 58 -40.97 -10.35 -20.21
N THR A 59 -41.97 -9.52 -19.88
CA THR A 59 -41.75 -8.23 -19.23
C THR A 59 -41.29 -8.45 -17.78
N LEU A 60 -40.03 -8.11 -17.51
CA LEU A 60 -39.45 -8.14 -16.17
C LEU A 60 -39.93 -6.92 -15.35
N PRO A 61 -39.90 -6.99 -14.00
CA PRO A 61 -40.06 -5.81 -13.13
C PRO A 61 -39.08 -4.68 -13.53
N SER A 62 -39.39 -3.43 -13.22
CA SER A 62 -38.43 -2.34 -13.47
C SER A 62 -37.18 -2.52 -12.59
N PRO A 63 -35.95 -2.37 -13.11
CA PRO A 63 -34.73 -2.45 -12.30
C PRO A 63 -34.80 -1.52 -11.08
N GLY A 64 -34.29 -1.99 -9.94
CA GLY A 64 -34.36 -1.32 -8.63
C GLY A 64 -35.74 -1.27 -7.96
N THR A 65 -36.78 -1.91 -8.50
CA THR A 65 -38.13 -1.94 -7.89
C THR A 65 -38.47 -3.30 -7.32
N ALA A 66 -39.48 -3.36 -6.44
CA ALA A 66 -39.90 -4.61 -5.79
C ALA A 66 -40.08 -5.76 -6.80
N GLY A 67 -39.34 -6.85 -6.60
CA GLY A 67 -39.32 -7.99 -7.51
C GLY A 67 -38.17 -8.02 -8.51
N SER A 68 -37.42 -6.93 -8.72
CA SER A 68 -36.19 -6.92 -9.53
C SER A 68 -35.02 -7.58 -8.80
N LEU A 69 -33.91 -7.85 -9.51
CA LEU A 69 -32.74 -8.46 -8.90
C LEU A 69 -32.12 -7.53 -7.86
N GLY A 70 -31.82 -6.27 -8.21
CA GLY A 70 -31.21 -5.28 -7.31
C GLY A 70 -32.08 -4.90 -6.12
N SER A 71 -33.41 -4.95 -6.27
CA SER A 71 -34.31 -4.74 -5.11
C SER A 71 -34.34 -5.94 -4.17
N ASN A 72 -34.12 -7.17 -4.66
CA ASN A 72 -34.26 -8.39 -3.87
C ASN A 72 -32.93 -8.85 -3.26
N LYS A 73 -31.81 -8.47 -3.86
CA LYS A 73 -30.46 -8.88 -3.47
C LYS A 73 -29.50 -7.72 -3.65
N ASN A 74 -28.58 -7.55 -2.70
CA ASN A 74 -27.47 -6.62 -2.81
C ASN A 74 -26.24 -7.39 -3.31
N ILE A 75 -26.12 -7.55 -4.63
CA ILE A 75 -24.99 -8.26 -5.26
C ILE A 75 -24.02 -7.22 -5.81
N ILE A 76 -22.87 -7.11 -5.15
CA ILE A 76 -21.76 -6.26 -5.58
C ILE A 76 -20.82 -7.12 -6.43
N ILE A 77 -20.45 -6.61 -7.60
CA ILE A 77 -19.40 -7.17 -8.45
C ILE A 77 -18.25 -6.19 -8.45
N ASP A 78 -17.13 -6.62 -7.89
CA ASP A 78 -15.88 -5.89 -7.88
C ASP A 78 -14.81 -6.71 -8.59
N THR A 79 -14.16 -6.11 -9.59
CA THR A 79 -13.09 -6.74 -10.37
C THR A 79 -11.90 -5.82 -10.59
N GLU A 80 -11.90 -4.65 -9.93
CA GLU A 80 -10.80 -3.69 -10.00
C GLU A 80 -9.88 -3.93 -8.83
N ALA A 81 -8.59 -4.13 -9.08
CA ALA A 81 -7.62 -4.34 -8.02
C ALA A 81 -7.16 -3.02 -7.41
N SER A 82 -7.08 -2.96 -6.09
CA SER A 82 -6.45 -1.83 -5.39
C SER A 82 -5.03 -1.55 -5.87
N THR A 83 -4.66 -0.26 -5.94
CA THR A 83 -3.32 0.22 -6.33
C THR A 83 -2.69 1.04 -5.20
N ILE A 84 -1.36 1.15 -5.17
CA ILE A 84 -0.65 2.02 -4.23
C ILE A 84 -0.61 3.45 -4.78
N THR A 85 -0.97 4.41 -3.95
CA THR A 85 -1.05 5.83 -4.31
C THR A 85 0.04 6.68 -3.64
N GLU A 86 0.49 6.28 -2.44
CA GLU A 86 1.43 7.07 -1.65
C GLU A 86 2.22 6.18 -0.69
N VAL A 87 3.49 6.53 -0.47
CA VAL A 87 4.33 6.09 0.65
C VAL A 87 4.76 7.32 1.43
N SER A 88 4.62 7.29 2.75
CA SER A 88 4.92 8.41 3.63
C SER A 88 5.40 7.92 5.00
N SER A 89 5.57 8.83 5.95
CA SER A 89 5.94 8.53 7.33
C SER A 89 5.24 9.45 8.31
N THR A 90 4.85 8.91 9.47
CA THR A 90 4.28 9.69 10.57
C THR A 90 5.33 10.50 11.33
N LYS A 91 6.61 10.16 11.16
CA LYS A 91 7.75 10.85 11.78
C LYS A 91 7.97 12.20 11.08
N ALA A 92 8.34 13.26 11.80
CA ALA A 92 8.63 14.56 11.19
C ALA A 92 9.85 14.48 10.25
N ASP A 93 10.05 15.48 9.40
CA ASP A 93 11.31 15.63 8.68
C ASP A 93 12.45 15.90 9.66
N GLY A 94 13.64 15.36 9.39
CA GLY A 94 14.80 15.50 10.26
C GLY A 94 15.78 14.36 10.17
N THR A 95 16.81 14.43 11.01
CA THR A 95 17.85 13.41 11.14
C THR A 95 17.53 12.46 12.29
N TYR A 96 17.68 11.17 12.03
CA TYR A 96 17.40 10.10 12.98
C TYR A 96 18.60 9.19 13.16
N THR A 97 18.81 8.76 14.40
CA THR A 97 20.00 8.02 14.84
C THR A 97 19.64 6.64 15.38
N VAL A 98 20.64 5.84 15.71
CA VAL A 98 20.49 4.44 16.15
C VAL A 98 19.46 4.28 17.27
N GLY A 99 18.55 3.33 17.09
CA GLY A 99 17.49 2.98 18.05
C GLY A 99 16.20 3.78 17.88
N GLU A 100 16.18 4.83 17.05
CA GLU A 100 14.94 5.53 16.75
C GLU A 100 14.01 4.71 15.86
N ILE A 101 12.71 4.88 16.10
CA ILE A 101 11.64 4.20 15.37
C ILE A 101 11.02 5.16 14.37
N ILE A 102 10.90 4.71 13.13
CA ILE A 102 10.28 5.43 12.01
C ILE A 102 9.18 4.54 11.45
N GLN A 103 7.93 5.01 11.55
CA GLN A 103 6.78 4.32 10.96
C GLN A 103 6.60 4.77 9.51
N ILE A 104 6.69 3.82 8.58
CA ILE A 104 6.43 4.03 7.17
C ILE A 104 4.99 3.62 6.87
N THR A 105 4.25 4.46 6.15
CA THR A 105 2.87 4.21 5.77
C THR A 105 2.75 4.04 4.27
N ILE A 106 2.06 3.00 3.81
CA ILE A 106 1.72 2.76 2.40
C ILE A 106 0.21 2.91 2.24
N THR A 107 -0.22 3.84 1.39
CA THR A 107 -1.64 4.14 1.12
C THR A 107 -2.08 3.51 -0.19
N PHE A 108 -3.16 2.73 -0.12
CA PHE A 108 -3.84 2.07 -1.21
C PHE A 108 -5.06 2.88 -1.68
N SER A 109 -5.53 2.64 -2.91
CA SER A 109 -6.71 3.31 -3.48
C SER A 109 -8.01 2.94 -2.79
N GLU A 110 -8.06 1.80 -2.10
CA GLU A 110 -9.17 1.35 -1.27
C GLU A 110 -8.68 0.52 -0.08
N SER A 111 -9.59 0.04 0.74
CA SER A 111 -9.25 -0.81 1.90
C SER A 111 -8.75 -2.18 1.47
N VAL A 112 -7.65 -2.62 2.11
CA VAL A 112 -7.04 -3.93 1.83
C VAL A 112 -6.92 -4.78 3.09
N ASP A 113 -7.12 -6.07 2.93
CA ASP A 113 -6.92 -7.11 3.93
C ASP A 113 -5.59 -7.84 3.72
N ILE A 114 -4.92 -8.14 4.83
CA ILE A 114 -3.58 -8.70 4.84
C ILE A 114 -3.58 -10.09 5.46
N THR A 115 -2.91 -11.01 4.80
CA THR A 115 -2.44 -12.26 5.43
C THR A 115 -0.92 -12.28 5.46
N GLY A 116 -0.34 -13.07 6.37
CA GLY A 116 1.12 -13.16 6.52
C GLY A 116 1.75 -11.87 7.08
N MET A 117 3.01 -11.64 6.74
CA MET A 117 3.78 -10.48 7.20
C MET A 117 4.56 -9.88 6.03
N PRO A 118 3.89 -9.07 5.18
CA PRO A 118 4.55 -8.36 4.08
C PRO A 118 5.76 -7.57 4.57
N GLN A 119 6.74 -7.39 3.69
CA GLN A 119 8.00 -6.71 3.99
C GLN A 119 8.29 -5.63 2.96
N LEU A 120 8.79 -4.49 3.42
CA LEU A 120 9.28 -3.39 2.59
C LEU A 120 10.80 -3.30 2.73
N THR A 121 11.51 -3.20 1.61
CA THR A 121 12.97 -2.99 1.64
C THR A 121 13.31 -1.52 1.45
N LEU A 122 13.89 -0.90 2.48
CA LEU A 122 14.36 0.47 2.51
C LEU A 122 15.82 0.58 2.06
N GLU A 123 16.13 1.61 1.29
CA GLU A 123 17.50 1.98 0.89
C GLU A 123 18.16 2.73 2.05
N THR A 124 19.09 2.05 2.72
CA THR A 124 19.76 2.56 3.93
C THR A 124 21.28 2.56 3.80
N GLY A 125 21.79 2.67 2.57
CA GLY A 125 23.20 2.79 2.26
C GLY A 125 23.79 1.47 1.75
N ALA A 126 24.94 1.06 2.28
CA ALA A 126 25.59 -0.17 1.80
C ALA A 126 24.79 -1.44 2.13
N ALA A 127 23.98 -1.39 3.18
CA ALA A 127 23.06 -2.45 3.58
C ALA A 127 21.64 -1.89 3.61
N ASP A 128 20.71 -2.63 3.01
CA ASP A 128 19.29 -2.28 2.97
C ASP A 128 18.54 -2.86 4.16
N ALA A 129 17.63 -2.07 4.72
CA ALA A 129 16.78 -2.50 5.81
C ALA A 129 15.51 -3.17 5.27
N ILE A 130 15.27 -4.42 5.66
CA ILE A 130 13.98 -5.08 5.44
C ILE A 130 13.10 -4.83 6.66
N VAL A 131 11.95 -4.18 6.46
CA VAL A 131 11.04 -3.80 7.54
C VAL A 131 9.71 -4.51 7.41
N ASP A 132 9.16 -4.95 8.54
CA ASP A 132 7.95 -5.76 8.58
C ASP A 132 6.69 -4.90 8.67
N TYR A 133 5.62 -5.40 8.05
CA TYR A 133 4.25 -4.93 8.29
C TYR A 133 3.89 -5.02 9.78
N THR A 134 3.20 -4.00 10.28
CA THR A 134 2.83 -3.89 11.70
C THR A 134 1.33 -3.71 11.95
N SER A 135 0.63 -2.94 11.11
CA SER A 135 -0.82 -2.70 11.29
C SER A 135 -1.49 -2.12 10.05
N GLY A 136 -2.82 -2.14 10.01
CA GLY A 136 -3.62 -1.45 8.99
C GLY A 136 -4.50 -2.36 8.11
N SER A 137 -4.59 -3.66 8.40
CA SER A 137 -5.49 -4.57 7.68
C SER A 137 -6.94 -4.13 7.83
N GLY A 138 -7.73 -4.25 6.77
CA GLY A 138 -9.10 -3.76 6.69
C GLY A 138 -9.19 -2.24 6.50
N THR A 139 -8.07 -1.56 6.24
CA THR A 139 -8.02 -0.11 5.96
C THR A 139 -7.24 0.16 4.67
N SER A 140 -7.28 1.39 4.17
CA SER A 140 -6.51 1.79 2.99
C SER A 140 -5.06 2.13 3.28
N THR A 141 -4.60 2.06 4.54
CA THR A 141 -3.24 2.46 4.90
C THR A 141 -2.58 1.36 5.74
N LEU A 142 -1.50 0.81 5.22
CA LEU A 142 -0.65 -0.16 5.93
C LEU A 142 0.52 0.57 6.59
N THR A 143 0.92 0.11 7.77
CA THR A 143 2.06 0.65 8.51
C THR A 143 3.16 -0.40 8.64
N PHE A 144 4.39 0.00 8.35
CA PHE A 144 5.62 -0.75 8.50
C PHE A 144 6.51 -0.04 9.52
N THR A 145 7.28 -0.79 10.30
CA THR A 145 8.11 -0.18 11.36
C THR A 145 9.59 -0.40 11.09
N TYR A 146 10.31 0.69 10.84
CA TYR A 146 11.76 0.73 10.72
C TYR A 146 12.38 1.13 12.07
N THR A 147 13.38 0.37 12.53
CA THR A 147 14.25 0.78 13.65
C THR A 147 15.64 1.05 13.10
N VAL A 148 16.12 2.28 13.29
CA VAL A 148 17.44 2.69 12.82
C VAL A 148 18.51 1.82 13.51
N THR A 149 19.34 1.18 12.70
CA THR A 149 20.38 0.24 13.15
C THR A 149 21.75 0.78 12.74
N SER A 150 22.77 0.52 13.57
CA SER A 150 24.16 0.91 13.26
C SER A 150 24.58 0.45 11.87
N GLY A 151 25.19 1.36 11.10
CA GLY A 151 25.67 1.09 9.73
C GLY A 151 24.64 1.40 8.64
N HIS A 152 23.41 1.78 9.02
CA HIS A 152 22.45 2.37 8.09
C HIS A 152 22.74 3.86 7.94
N THR A 153 22.92 4.33 6.70
CA THR A 153 23.14 5.75 6.40
C THR A 153 22.37 6.08 5.14
N SER A 154 21.49 7.08 5.21
CA SER A 154 20.75 7.57 4.05
C SER A 154 20.57 9.09 4.13
N PRO A 155 20.98 9.85 3.10
CA PRO A 155 20.77 11.29 3.07
C PRO A 155 19.30 11.65 2.83
N ASP A 156 18.48 10.72 2.35
CA ASP A 156 17.04 10.83 2.20
C ASP A 156 16.44 9.42 2.10
N LEU A 157 15.75 8.98 3.15
CA LEU A 157 15.24 7.62 3.28
C LEU A 157 14.14 7.36 2.26
N ASP A 158 14.36 6.35 1.41
CA ASP A 158 13.36 5.84 0.47
C ASP A 158 13.43 4.30 0.43
N TYR A 159 12.66 3.68 -0.46
CA TYR A 159 12.74 2.26 -0.76
C TYR A 159 13.56 1.98 -2.03
N ILE A 160 14.11 0.77 -2.12
CA ILE A 160 15.11 0.42 -3.14
C ILE A 160 14.59 0.47 -4.59
N SER A 161 13.28 0.30 -4.81
CA SER A 161 12.66 0.32 -6.14
C SER A 161 11.13 0.29 -6.08
N THR A 162 10.47 0.46 -7.23
CA THR A 162 9.01 0.29 -7.36
C THR A 162 8.51 -1.12 -6.99
N GLY A 163 9.39 -2.11 -6.88
CA GLY A 163 9.08 -3.49 -6.48
C GLY A 163 9.54 -3.85 -5.07
N ALA A 164 9.85 -2.87 -4.22
CA ALA A 164 10.41 -3.11 -2.89
C ALA A 164 9.43 -3.70 -1.86
N LEU A 165 8.12 -3.70 -2.16
CA LEU A 165 7.10 -4.32 -1.33
C LEU A 165 6.93 -5.79 -1.71
N SER A 166 7.15 -6.68 -0.76
CA SER A 166 7.05 -8.13 -0.93
C SER A 166 5.99 -8.74 0.01
N LEU A 167 5.30 -9.78 -0.47
CA LEU A 167 4.22 -10.42 0.29
C LEU A 167 4.70 -11.35 1.41
N ASN A 168 5.93 -11.87 1.32
CA ASN A 168 6.51 -12.82 2.28
C ASN A 168 5.55 -13.99 2.62
N SER A 169 5.09 -14.70 1.59
CA SER A 169 4.10 -15.80 1.68
C SER A 169 2.69 -15.39 2.17
N GLY A 170 2.42 -14.10 2.29
CA GLY A 170 1.10 -13.54 2.58
C GLY A 170 0.34 -13.09 1.33
N THR A 171 -0.73 -12.32 1.57
CA THR A 171 -1.56 -11.68 0.52
C THR A 171 -1.89 -10.25 0.94
N ILE A 172 -2.13 -9.40 -0.07
CA ILE A 172 -2.73 -8.08 0.08
C ILE A 172 -3.87 -8.04 -0.94
N GLU A 173 -5.11 -8.07 -0.45
CA GLU A 173 -6.31 -8.16 -1.28
C GLU A 173 -7.29 -7.06 -0.88
N ASP A 174 -8.04 -6.52 -1.83
CA ASP A 174 -9.16 -5.62 -1.52
C ASP A 174 -10.37 -6.38 -0.94
N THR A 175 -11.43 -5.65 -0.61
CA THR A 175 -12.67 -6.26 -0.07
C THR A 175 -13.42 -7.14 -1.08
N GLY A 176 -13.15 -6.97 -2.38
CA GLY A 176 -13.66 -7.82 -3.46
C GLY A 176 -12.87 -9.12 -3.62
N GLY A 177 -11.72 -9.25 -2.94
CA GLY A 177 -10.81 -10.38 -3.06
C GLY A 177 -9.87 -10.27 -4.25
N ASN A 178 -9.72 -9.10 -4.87
CA ASN A 178 -8.72 -8.92 -5.93
C ASN A 178 -7.35 -8.66 -5.29
N SER A 179 -6.31 -9.32 -5.81
CA SER A 179 -4.94 -9.09 -5.35
C SER A 179 -4.49 -7.68 -5.75
N ALA A 180 -4.01 -6.91 -4.77
CA ALA A 180 -3.57 -5.54 -4.99
C ALA A 180 -2.34 -5.46 -5.92
N VAL A 181 -2.27 -4.38 -6.69
CA VAL A 181 -1.10 -4.03 -7.49
C VAL A 181 -0.05 -3.39 -6.58
N LEU A 182 1.06 -4.11 -6.35
CA LEU A 182 2.09 -3.73 -5.37
C LEU A 182 3.17 -2.78 -5.90
N THR A 183 2.98 -2.24 -7.10
CA THR A 183 3.93 -1.29 -7.69
C THR A 183 3.93 0.01 -6.88
N LEU A 184 5.03 0.29 -6.19
CA LEU A 184 5.25 1.54 -5.48
C LEU A 184 5.53 2.68 -6.47
N PRO A 185 5.27 3.96 -6.08
CA PRO A 185 5.74 5.12 -6.82
C PRO A 185 7.26 5.05 -7.10
N ILE A 186 7.75 5.72 -8.14
CA ILE A 186 9.20 5.73 -8.43
C ILE A 186 9.91 6.52 -7.30
N PRO A 187 10.97 5.98 -6.68
CA PRO A 187 11.73 6.69 -5.64
C PRO A 187 12.12 8.11 -6.08
N GLY A 188 11.98 9.07 -5.16
CA GLY A 188 12.21 10.51 -5.42
C GLY A 188 11.16 11.21 -6.32
N THR A 189 10.06 10.55 -6.70
CA THR A 189 8.95 11.17 -7.45
C THR A 189 7.69 11.32 -6.60
N ALA A 190 6.73 12.12 -7.05
CA ALA A 190 5.49 12.37 -6.32
C ALA A 190 4.83 11.06 -5.81
N GLY A 191 4.54 11.01 -4.51
CA GLY A 191 3.97 9.84 -3.86
C GLY A 191 5.00 8.86 -3.29
N SER A 192 6.30 8.97 -3.59
CA SER A 192 7.36 8.18 -2.94
C SER A 192 7.75 8.75 -1.58
N LEU A 193 8.43 7.93 -0.75
CA LEU A 193 8.80 8.34 0.60
C LEU A 193 9.75 9.55 0.58
N GLY A 194 10.83 9.51 -0.22
CA GLY A 194 11.82 10.60 -0.31
C GLY A 194 11.27 11.87 -0.99
N SER A 195 10.21 11.74 -1.80
CA SER A 195 9.52 12.94 -2.30
C SER A 195 8.57 13.55 -1.27
N ASN A 196 8.01 12.75 -0.38
CA ASN A 196 6.98 13.20 0.56
C ASN A 196 7.55 13.65 1.90
N LYS A 197 8.73 13.13 2.27
CA LYS A 197 9.39 13.35 3.56
C LYS A 197 10.88 13.58 3.32
N ASN A 198 11.49 14.37 4.20
CA ASN A 198 12.94 14.56 4.24
C ASN A 198 13.48 13.90 5.51
N ILE A 199 13.70 12.59 5.44
CA ILE A 199 14.12 11.75 6.57
C ILE A 199 15.57 11.34 6.33
N ILE A 200 16.48 11.88 7.13
CA ILE A 200 17.90 11.57 7.06
C ILE A 200 18.20 10.48 8.10
N ILE A 201 18.87 9.42 7.69
CA ILE A 201 19.40 8.40 8.59
C ILE A 201 20.88 8.62 8.75
N ASP A 202 21.30 8.91 9.97
CA ASP A 202 22.70 9.13 10.31
C ASP A 202 23.10 8.23 11.48
N THR A 203 23.96 7.26 11.20
CA THR A 203 24.51 6.35 12.20
C THR A 203 26.03 6.33 12.21
N GLU A 204 26.66 7.24 11.47
CA GLU A 204 28.11 7.36 11.46
C GLU A 204 28.57 8.07 12.73
N ALA A 205 29.58 7.51 13.40
CA ALA A 205 30.12 8.14 14.58
C ALA A 205 31.11 9.24 14.19
N SER A 206 30.99 10.40 14.83
CA SER A 206 32.01 11.44 14.78
C SER A 206 33.40 10.90 15.12
N THR A 207 34.37 11.27 14.30
CA THR A 207 35.78 10.91 14.46
C THR A 207 36.63 12.16 14.74
N ILE A 208 37.72 12.01 15.48
CA ILE A 208 38.69 13.10 15.63
C ILE A 208 39.49 13.20 14.33
N THR A 209 39.45 14.39 13.71
CA THR A 209 40.16 14.68 12.46
C THR A 209 41.48 15.41 12.71
N GLU A 210 41.57 16.18 13.79
CA GLU A 210 42.75 16.96 14.14
C GLU A 210 42.87 17.16 15.65
N VAL A 211 44.10 17.14 16.15
CA VAL A 211 44.46 17.64 17.48
C VAL A 211 45.56 18.67 17.30
N SER A 212 45.31 19.90 17.71
CA SER A 212 46.24 21.02 17.51
C SER A 212 46.32 21.91 18.74
N SER A 213 47.26 22.85 18.71
CA SER A 213 47.35 23.93 19.69
C SER A 213 47.52 25.25 18.96
N THR A 214 46.91 26.30 19.51
CA THR A 214 47.12 27.68 19.05
C THR A 214 48.47 28.24 19.53
N LYS A 215 49.17 27.52 20.41
CA LYS A 215 50.49 27.88 20.92
C LYS A 215 51.58 27.57 19.90
N SER A 216 52.53 28.49 19.76
CA SER A 216 53.71 28.30 18.91
C SER A 216 54.63 27.20 19.43
N ASP A 217 55.42 26.61 18.54
CA ASP A 217 56.42 25.64 18.95
C ASP A 217 57.45 26.28 19.89
N GLY A 218 57.76 25.59 20.99
CA GLY A 218 58.70 26.11 21.99
C GLY A 218 58.74 25.30 23.27
N THR A 219 59.61 25.73 24.19
CA THR A 219 59.71 25.15 25.53
C THR A 219 58.79 25.90 26.48
N TYR A 220 57.99 25.14 27.23
CA TYR A 220 57.09 25.67 28.25
C TYR A 220 57.55 25.27 29.65
N THR A 221 57.27 26.13 30.62
CA THR A 221 57.68 26.06 32.02
C THR A 221 56.47 25.89 32.95
N VAL A 222 56.74 25.66 34.23
CA VAL A 222 55.70 25.39 35.24
C VAL A 222 54.73 26.58 35.33
N GLY A 223 53.43 26.28 35.19
CA GLY A 223 52.34 27.25 35.28
C GLY A 223 51.88 27.82 33.94
N GLU A 224 52.53 27.49 32.83
CA GLU A 224 52.06 27.89 31.50
C GLU A 224 50.89 27.02 31.03
N ILE A 225 49.89 27.66 30.44
CA ILE A 225 48.69 27.01 29.90
C ILE A 225 48.90 26.77 28.41
N ILE A 226 48.72 25.53 27.99
CA ILE A 226 48.68 25.11 26.58
C ILE A 226 47.24 24.70 26.28
N GLU A 227 46.58 25.45 25.40
CA GLU A 227 45.25 25.09 24.92
C GLU A 227 45.36 23.99 23.85
N ILE A 228 44.59 22.93 24.02
CA ILE A 228 44.49 21.84 23.07
C ILE A 228 43.12 21.94 22.40
N THR A 229 43.11 22.02 21.08
CA THR A 229 41.91 21.98 20.26
C THR A 229 41.78 20.60 19.63
N ILE A 230 40.61 19.99 19.74
CA ILE A 230 40.26 18.72 19.10
C ILE A 230 39.17 19.02 18.08
N THR A 231 39.45 18.74 16.81
CA THR A 231 38.48 18.88 15.72
C THR A 231 37.85 17.53 15.45
N PHE A 232 36.52 17.52 15.35
CA PHE A 232 35.72 16.34 15.04
C PHE A 232 35.25 16.39 13.58
N SER A 233 34.90 15.23 12.99
CA SER A 233 34.42 15.12 11.61
C SER A 233 33.03 15.72 11.41
N GLU A 234 32.28 15.87 12.50
CA GLU A 234 30.95 16.47 12.56
C GLU A 234 30.76 17.19 13.91
N SER A 235 29.69 17.97 14.04
CA SER A 235 29.35 18.64 15.30
C SER A 235 29.08 17.64 16.41
N VAL A 236 29.66 17.87 17.60
CA VAL A 236 29.46 17.02 18.78
C VAL A 236 28.85 17.80 19.93
N ASP A 237 27.97 17.15 20.68
CA ASP A 237 27.43 17.68 21.93
C ASP A 237 28.21 17.15 23.13
N VAL A 238 28.69 18.04 23.98
CA VAL A 238 29.44 17.68 25.20
C VAL A 238 28.54 17.85 26.42
N THR A 239 28.39 16.78 27.21
CA THR A 239 27.79 16.84 28.55
C THR A 239 28.83 16.56 29.62
N GLY A 240 28.76 17.28 30.75
CA GLY A 240 29.74 17.16 31.83
C GLY A 240 31.08 17.84 31.51
N THR A 241 32.16 17.31 32.11
CA THR A 241 33.54 17.80 31.94
C THR A 241 34.47 16.64 31.60
N PRO A 242 34.58 16.25 30.32
CA PRO A 242 35.55 15.25 29.87
C PRO A 242 36.99 15.66 30.23
N GLN A 243 37.84 14.69 30.57
CA GLN A 243 39.26 14.89 30.94
C GLN A 243 40.19 14.01 30.10
#